data_AF-A0AAU7PGA6-F1
#
_entry.id   AF-A0AAU7PGA6-F1
#
_cell.length_a   1.000
_cell.length_b   1.000
_cell.length_c   1.000
_cell.angle_alpha   90.00
_cell.angle_beta   90.00
_cell.angle_gamma   90.00
#
_symmetry.space_group_name_H-M   'P 1'
#
loop_
_entity.id
_entity.type
_entity.pdbx_description
1 polymer ?
#
loop_
_entity_poly.entity_id
_entity_poly.type
_entity_poly.pdbx_seq_one_letter_code
_entity_poly.pdbx_strand_id
1 'polypeptide(L)'
;MPVERTRNLIQAGAFLKELSANAAVPKAVRTEAYRLLRHFPSVSDVEAIAANEAHLLQLTGSRLVRNYLVPTFDDDWVRGYKLGPHIGG
;
A
#
# COMPACT_ATOMS: atom_id res chain seq x y z
N MET A 1 -12.17 10.58 -0.14
CA MET A 1 -11.77 9.29 -0.69
C MET A 1 -10.57 8.65 0.04
N PRO A 2 -10.56 8.45 1.38
CA PRO A 2 -9.45 7.76 2.07
C PRO A 2 -9.38 6.26 1.77
N VAL A 3 -10.53 5.60 1.60
CA VAL A 3 -10.62 4.18 1.22
C VAL A 3 -9.96 3.94 -0.14
N GLU A 4 -10.26 4.80 -1.12
CA GLU A 4 -9.69 4.71 -2.47
C GLU A 4 -8.17 4.92 -2.46
N ARG A 5 -7.66 5.81 -1.59
CA ARG A 5 -6.22 6.03 -1.45
C ARG A 5 -5.53 4.82 -0.84
N THR A 6 -6.06 4.29 0.25
CA THR A 6 -5.54 3.05 0.86
C THR A 6 -5.57 1.92 -0.16
N ARG A 7 -6.71 1.70 -0.83
CA ARG A 7 -6.84 0.68 -1.87
C ARG A 7 -5.77 0.83 -2.95
N ASN A 8 -5.61 2.01 -3.52
CA ASN A 8 -4.63 2.25 -4.59
C ASN A 8 -3.20 2.03 -4.12
N LEU A 9 -2.87 2.40 -2.86
CA LEU A 9 -1.58 2.12 -2.24
C LEU A 9 -1.33 0.61 -2.18
N ILE A 10 -2.27 -0.16 -1.63
CA ILE A 10 -2.13 -1.61 -1.52
C ILE A 10 -2.04 -2.28 -2.89
N GLN A 11 -2.87 -1.87 -3.85
CA GLN A 11 -2.84 -2.37 -5.22
C GLN A 11 -1.52 -2.06 -5.94
N ALA A 12 -0.95 -0.88 -5.73
CA ALA A 12 0.36 -0.52 -6.29
C ALA A 12 1.47 -1.41 -5.72
N GLY A 13 1.47 -1.69 -4.41
CA GLY A 13 2.39 -2.65 -3.79
C GLY A 13 2.25 -4.06 -4.38
N ALA A 14 1.02 -4.55 -4.53
CA ALA A 14 0.72 -5.83 -5.16
C ALA A 14 1.20 -5.89 -6.63
N PHE A 15 0.98 -4.81 -7.39
CA PHE A 15 1.43 -4.70 -8.77
C PHE A 15 2.96 -4.74 -8.90
N LEU A 16 3.68 -3.99 -8.06
CA LEU A 16 5.15 -4.01 -8.05
C LEU A 16 5.70 -5.41 -7.72
N LYS A 17 5.05 -6.12 -6.80
CA LYS A 17 5.35 -7.52 -6.47
C LYS A 17 5.19 -8.43 -7.68
N GLU A 18 4.07 -8.38 -8.38
CA GLU A 18 3.88 -9.16 -9.61
C GLU A 18 4.87 -8.78 -10.72
N LEU A 19 5.08 -7.49 -10.94
CA LEU A 19 5.94 -6.98 -12.00
C LEU A 19 7.39 -7.44 -11.80
N SER A 20 7.88 -7.41 -10.56
CA SER A 20 9.23 -7.90 -10.23
C SER A 20 9.43 -9.40 -10.48
N ALA A 21 8.36 -10.21 -10.35
CA ALA A 21 8.39 -11.66 -10.54
C ALA A 21 8.01 -12.11 -11.96
N ASN A 22 7.48 -11.21 -12.80
CA ASN A 22 6.93 -11.57 -14.10
C ASN A 22 8.02 -11.77 -15.17
N ALA A 23 8.37 -13.03 -15.47
CA ALA A 23 9.39 -13.40 -16.45
C ALA A 23 9.15 -12.85 -17.87
N ALA A 24 7.92 -12.50 -18.25
CA ALA A 24 7.59 -11.93 -19.56
C ALA A 24 8.04 -10.46 -19.71
N VAL A 25 8.37 -9.78 -18.61
CA VAL A 25 8.78 -8.36 -18.59
C VAL A 25 10.31 -8.27 -18.63
N PRO A 26 10.92 -7.29 -19.34
CA PRO A 26 12.37 -7.14 -19.40
C PRO A 26 13.04 -7.07 -18.01
N LYS A 27 14.23 -7.69 -17.87
CA LYS A 27 14.97 -7.75 -16.59
C LYS A 27 15.14 -6.38 -15.93
N ALA A 28 15.44 -5.34 -16.72
CA ALA A 28 15.62 -3.98 -16.20
C ALA A 28 14.38 -3.45 -15.47
N VAL A 29 13.18 -3.68 -16.03
CA VAL A 29 11.92 -3.26 -15.43
C VAL A 29 11.62 -4.06 -14.16
N ARG A 30 11.89 -5.37 -14.16
CA ARG A 30 11.73 -6.21 -12.96
C ARG A 30 12.64 -5.77 -11.82
N THR A 31 13.89 -5.45 -12.12
CA THR A 31 14.86 -4.94 -11.14
C THR A 31 14.38 -3.63 -10.53
N GLU A 32 13.86 -2.70 -11.35
CA GLU A 32 13.34 -1.44 -10.82
C GLU A 32 12.06 -1.63 -10.00
N ALA A 33 11.16 -2.50 -10.44
CA ALA A 33 9.96 -2.86 -9.67
C ALA A 33 10.32 -3.43 -8.29
N TYR A 34 11.31 -4.33 -8.24
CA TYR A 34 11.83 -4.87 -6.98
C TYR A 34 12.48 -3.77 -6.10
N ARG A 35 13.27 -2.88 -6.71
CA ARG A 35 13.92 -1.76 -6.00
C ARG A 35 12.88 -0.84 -5.35
N LEU A 36 11.82 -0.50 -6.07
CA LEU A 36 10.71 0.29 -5.56
C LEU A 36 9.93 -0.46 -4.48
N LEU A 37 9.60 -1.73 -4.71
CA LEU A 37 8.86 -2.56 -3.76
C LEU A 37 9.54 -2.63 -2.39
N ARG A 38 10.88 -2.72 -2.35
CA ARG A 38 11.66 -2.80 -1.09
C ARG A 38 11.42 -1.64 -0.12
N HIS A 39 11.03 -0.48 -0.65
CA HIS A 39 10.77 0.73 0.14
C HIS A 39 9.31 1.18 0.04
N PHE A 40 8.48 0.39 -0.63
CA PHE A 40 7.07 0.67 -0.75
C PHE A 40 6.38 0.24 0.55
N PRO A 41 5.42 1.02 1.08
CA PRO A 41 4.76 0.66 2.33
C PRO A 41 4.01 -0.66 2.19
N SER A 42 4.21 -1.53 3.18
CA SER A 42 3.44 -2.76 3.34
C SER A 42 2.03 -2.50 3.84
N VAL A 43 1.17 -3.53 3.84
CA VAL A 43 -0.16 -3.46 4.44
C VAL A 43 -0.07 -2.97 5.90
N SER A 44 0.82 -3.55 6.70
CA SER A 44 1.02 -3.14 8.10
C SER A 44 1.53 -1.70 8.25
N ASP A 45 2.38 -1.22 7.33
CA ASP A 45 2.82 0.17 7.35
C ASP A 45 1.65 1.13 7.07
N VAL A 46 0.82 0.79 6.08
CA VAL A 46 -0.39 1.57 5.73
C VAL A 46 -1.38 1.60 6.89
N GLU A 47 -1.60 0.47 7.57
CA GLU A 47 -2.45 0.39 8.77
C GLU A 47 -1.89 1.25 9.91
N ALA A 48 -0.59 1.18 10.17
CA ALA A 48 0.06 1.97 11.21
C ALA A 48 -0.02 3.48 10.92
N ILE A 49 0.17 3.90 9.66
CA ILE A 49 0.02 5.30 9.25
C ILE A 49 -1.43 5.75 9.47
N ALA A 50 -2.42 4.96 9.02
CA ALA A 50 -3.84 5.30 9.18
C ALA A 50 -4.25 5.40 10.66
N ALA A 51 -3.75 4.50 11.51
CA ALA A 51 -3.99 4.55 12.95
C ALA A 51 -3.37 5.80 13.59
N ASN A 52 -2.17 6.18 13.18
CA ASN A 52 -1.51 7.39 13.65
C ASN A 52 -2.24 8.67 13.20
N GLU A 53 -2.72 8.73 11.95
CA GLU A 53 -3.56 9.83 11.45
C GLU A 53 -4.83 10.00 12.31
N ALA A 54 -5.52 8.90 12.60
CA ALA A 54 -6.71 8.91 13.44
C ALA A 54 -6.41 9.39 14.87
N HIS A 55 -5.29 8.95 15.44
CA HIS A 55 -4.85 9.37 16.78
C HIS A 55 -4.53 10.87 16.82
N LEU A 56 -3.81 11.40 15.82
CA LEU A 56 -3.50 12.83 15.73
C LEU A 56 -4.75 13.69 15.59
N LEU A 57 -5.75 13.22 14.85
CA LEU A 57 -7.03 13.92 14.74
C LEU A 57 -7.76 14.01 16.09
N GLN A 58 -7.75 12.92 16.87
CA GLN A 58 -8.34 12.89 18.21
C GLN A 58 -7.63 13.84 19.17
N LEU A 59 -6.31 13.90 19.15
CA LEU A 59 -5.52 14.75 20.05
C LEU A 59 -5.65 16.24 19.72
N THR A 60 -5.63 16.59 18.44
CA THR A 60 -5.55 18.00 18.02
C THR A 60 -6.93 18.67 17.93
N GLY A 61 -7.99 17.91 17.63
CA GLY A 61 -9.31 18.46 17.33
C GLY A 61 -9.32 19.44 16.13
N SER A 62 -8.21 19.52 15.39
CA SER A 62 -8.00 20.52 14.35
C SER A 62 -8.62 20.07 13.05
N ARG A 63 -9.40 20.96 12.42
CA ARG A 63 -9.96 20.74 11.07
C ARG A 63 -8.90 20.69 9.96
N LEU A 64 -7.65 21.04 10.29
CA LEU A 64 -6.51 20.96 9.36
C LEU A 64 -5.90 19.55 9.31
N VAL A 65 -6.10 18.74 10.36
CA VAL A 65 -5.71 17.32 10.37
C VAL A 65 -6.83 16.52 9.69
N ARG A 66 -6.46 15.61 8.79
CA ARG A 66 -7.39 14.77 8.03
C ARG A 66 -6.81 13.37 7.89
N ASN A 67 -7.68 12.37 7.91
CA ASN A 67 -7.30 11.01 7.56
C ASN A 67 -7.19 10.90 6.03
N TYR A 68 -6.01 10.54 5.55
CA TYR A 68 -5.76 10.24 4.15
C TYR A 68 -5.93 8.77 3.85
N LEU A 69 -5.73 7.92 4.86
CA LEU A 69 -5.82 6.47 4.78
C LEU A 69 -6.87 5.91 5.74
N VAL A 70 -7.28 4.68 5.50
CA VAL A 70 -8.08 3.84 6.41
C VAL A 70 -7.24 2.66 6.91
N PRO A 71 -7.45 2.20 8.17
CA PRO A 71 -6.70 1.10 8.76
C PRO A 71 -7.22 -0.28 8.32
N THR A 72 -8.22 -0.32 7.43
CA THR A 72 -8.84 -1.56 6.97
C THR A 72 -8.25 -1.98 5.64
N PHE A 73 -7.80 -3.21 5.57
CA PHE A 73 -7.47 -3.89 4.33
C PHE A 73 -8.58 -4.89 3.97
N ASP A 74 -8.93 -4.93 2.69
CA ASP A 74 -9.92 -5.85 2.13
C ASP A 74 -9.23 -6.70 1.05
N ASP A 75 -9.25 -8.02 1.24
CA ASP A 75 -8.64 -8.99 0.32
C ASP A 75 -9.19 -8.89 -1.11
N ASP A 76 -10.45 -8.45 -1.27
CA ASP A 76 -11.04 -8.26 -2.60
C ASP A 76 -10.31 -7.18 -3.41
N TRP A 77 -9.62 -6.25 -2.76
CA TRP A 77 -8.84 -5.21 -3.46
C TRP A 77 -7.68 -5.78 -4.25
N VAL A 78 -7.14 -6.92 -3.84
CA VAL A 78 -5.97 -7.56 -4.46
C VAL A 78 -6.29 -8.89 -5.14
N ARG A 79 -7.57 -9.25 -5.25
CA ARG A 79 -8.02 -10.50 -5.89
C ARG A 79 -7.46 -10.75 -7.29
N GLY A 80 -7.12 -9.68 -8.03
CA GLY A 80 -6.50 -9.77 -9.36
C GLY A 80 -4.99 -10.07 -9.37
N TYR A 81 -4.30 -9.94 -8.23
CA TYR A 81 -2.86 -10.15 -8.11
C TYR A 81 -2.57 -11.52 -7.50
N LYS A 82 -1.95 -12.40 -8.28
CA LYS A 82 -1.58 -13.79 -7.93
C LYS A 82 -0.64 -13.88 -6.74
N LEU A 83 0.23 -12.88 -6.59
CA LEU A 83 1.18 -12.83 -5.47
C LEU A 83 0.61 -12.13 -4.23
N GLY A 84 -0.64 -11.66 -4.29
CA GLY A 84 -1.30 -10.95 -3.21
C GLY A 84 -0.65 -9.60 -2.87
N PRO A 85 -0.97 -9.03 -1.71
CA PRO A 85 -0.49 -7.72 -1.31
C PRO A 85 0.99 -7.74 -0.95
N HIS A 86 1.56 -6.54 -0.84
CA HIS A 86 2.86 -6.36 -0.22
C HIS A 86 2.73 -6.47 1.30
N ILE A 87 3.03 -7.66 1.81
CA ILE A 87 3.27 -7.91 3.23
C ILE A 87 4.76 -7.61 3.45
N GLY A 88 5.09 -6.72 4.38
CA GLY A 88 6.47 -6.30 4.65
C GLY A 88 7.37 -7.49 4.99
N GLY A 89 8.68 -7.31 4.82
CA GLY A 89 9.70 -8.28 5.22
C GLY A 89 10.13 -8.11 6.66
#